data_AF-A0A8S3GJN7-F1
#
_entry.id   AF-A0A8S3GJN7-F1
#
_cell.length_a   1.000
_cell.length_b   1.000
_cell.length_c   1.000
_cell.angle_alpha   90.00
_cell.angle_beta   90.00
_cell.angle_gamma   90.00
#
_symmetry.space_group_name_H-M   'P 1'
#
loop_
_entity.id
_entity.type
_entity.pdbx_description
1 polymer ?
#
loop_
_entity_poly.entity_id
_entity_poly.type
_entity_poly.pdbx_seq_one_letter_code
_entity_poly.pdbx_strand_id
1 'polypeptide(L)'
;HFHGNWAREMSPEEIQLTAGIKVLDTKLGTRADLFQPPSFFLSLHQPLNHVDEDYGEVFAGTLAWSGNYQIQFEIDPLRNLRLIAGINPYASEYFLLPDKEFITPSFMFTYSCQGLCLASRNFHRWARKYRIPQGEGNRLTLLNNWEATFFDFDE
;
A
#
# COMPACT_ATOMS: atom_id res chain seq x y z
N HIS A 1 -4.19 6.62 -4.82
CA HIS A 1 -3.02 5.97 -4.18
C HIS A 1 -2.37 6.97 -3.24
N PHE A 2 -1.24 6.63 -2.64
CA PHE A 2 -0.51 7.52 -1.74
C PHE A 2 0.91 7.72 -2.25
N HIS A 3 1.42 8.92 -2.10
CA HIS A 3 2.79 9.30 -2.42
C HIS A 3 3.27 10.37 -1.43
N GLY A 4 4.55 10.69 -1.44
CA GLY A 4 5.08 11.73 -0.58
C GLY A 4 6.58 11.81 -0.64
N ASN A 5 7.13 12.52 0.33
CA ASN A 5 8.54 12.56 0.59
C ASN A 5 8.74 12.72 2.10
N TRP A 6 9.99 12.70 2.55
CA TRP A 6 10.35 12.97 3.93
C TRP A 6 9.61 14.19 4.49
N ALA A 7 8.99 14.01 5.67
CA ALA A 7 8.16 14.99 6.39
C ALA A 7 6.82 15.37 5.74
N ARG A 8 6.43 14.70 4.63
CA ARG A 8 5.14 14.85 3.93
C ARG A 8 4.67 13.51 3.34
N GLU A 9 4.86 12.43 4.08
CA GLU A 9 4.53 11.06 3.68
C GLU A 9 3.00 10.84 3.57
N MET A 10 2.59 9.77 2.89
CA MET A 10 1.19 9.31 2.82
C MET A 10 0.19 10.34 2.27
N SER A 11 0.64 11.27 1.41
CA SER A 11 -0.24 12.24 0.77
C SER A 11 -1.11 11.53 -0.27
N PRO A 12 -2.45 11.61 -0.17
CA PRO A 12 -3.35 11.00 -1.14
C PRO A 12 -3.22 11.69 -2.50
N GLU A 13 -3.21 10.90 -3.56
CA GLU A 13 -3.29 11.37 -4.93
C GLU A 13 -4.34 10.56 -5.68
N GLU A 14 -5.20 11.28 -6.41
CA GLU A 14 -6.31 10.73 -7.16
C GLU A 14 -6.05 10.87 -8.65
N ILE A 15 -6.18 9.77 -9.38
CA ILE A 15 -5.94 9.74 -10.82
C ILE A 15 -7.00 8.85 -11.46
N GLN A 16 -7.67 9.38 -12.48
CA GLN A 16 -8.57 8.58 -13.30
C GLN A 16 -7.76 7.59 -14.15
N LEU A 17 -8.14 6.31 -14.11
CA LEU A 17 -7.57 5.30 -15.01
C LEU A 17 -8.08 5.52 -16.43
N THR A 18 -7.15 5.59 -17.37
CA THR A 18 -7.40 5.72 -18.82
C THR A 18 -7.02 4.43 -19.54
N ALA A 19 -7.37 4.33 -20.82
CA ALA A 19 -6.93 3.22 -21.67
C ALA A 19 -5.40 3.10 -21.67
N GLY A 20 -4.90 1.87 -21.56
CA GLY A 20 -3.48 1.59 -21.37
C GLY A 20 -3.14 1.22 -19.93
N ILE A 21 -1.87 1.40 -19.54
CA ILE A 21 -1.33 0.92 -18.27
C ILE A 21 -0.90 2.10 -17.38
N LYS A 22 -1.46 2.17 -16.17
CA LYS A 22 -0.95 3.00 -15.07
C LYS A 22 -0.12 2.12 -14.16
N VAL A 23 1.11 2.55 -13.86
CA VAL A 23 2.03 1.85 -12.96
C VAL A 23 2.25 2.68 -11.70
N LEU A 24 2.16 2.02 -10.55
CA LEU A 24 2.68 2.47 -9.27
C LEU A 24 3.85 1.55 -8.92
N ASP A 25 5.07 2.07 -8.89
CA ASP A 25 6.24 1.28 -8.54
C ASP A 25 7.26 2.03 -7.69
N THR A 26 8.19 1.28 -7.13
CA THR A 26 9.39 1.80 -6.50
C THR A 26 10.59 0.94 -6.88
N LYS A 27 11.73 1.63 -7.02
CA LYS A 27 13.05 1.06 -7.34
C LYS A 27 14.10 1.48 -6.29
N LEU A 28 13.65 2.01 -5.17
CA LEU A 28 14.48 2.63 -4.12
C LEU A 28 14.86 1.66 -2.99
N GLY A 29 14.66 0.35 -3.18
CA GLY A 29 14.90 -0.67 -2.19
C GLY A 29 13.90 -0.57 -1.04
N THR A 30 14.40 -0.33 0.17
CA THR A 30 13.60 -0.30 1.41
C THR A 30 12.92 1.05 1.67
N ARG A 31 13.13 2.06 0.82
CA ARG A 31 12.51 3.40 0.96
C ARG A 31 11.16 3.51 0.25
N ALA A 32 10.51 2.38 -0.03
CA ALA A 32 9.22 2.32 -0.70
C ALA A 32 8.18 3.21 -0.01
N ASP A 33 8.02 3.06 1.30
CA ASP A 33 7.00 3.77 2.09
C ASP A 33 7.28 5.28 2.25
N LEU A 34 8.54 5.72 2.06
CA LEU A 34 8.90 7.14 2.11
C LEU A 34 8.36 7.90 0.89
N PHE A 35 8.37 7.26 -0.27
CA PHE A 35 8.01 7.89 -1.53
C PHE A 35 6.61 7.49 -2.00
N GLN A 36 6.32 6.20 -2.03
CA GLN A 36 5.07 5.66 -2.57
C GLN A 36 4.80 4.29 -1.93
N PRO A 37 4.03 4.22 -0.83
CA PRO A 37 3.67 2.94 -0.23
C PRO A 37 2.87 2.06 -1.22
N PRO A 38 2.95 0.73 -1.13
CA PRO A 38 2.28 -0.20 -2.05
C PRO A 38 0.76 -0.30 -1.80
N SER A 39 0.10 0.79 -1.43
CA SER A 39 -1.29 0.83 -0.98
C SER A 39 -2.13 1.76 -1.86
N PHE A 40 -3.35 1.34 -2.19
CA PHE A 40 -4.25 2.13 -3.00
C PHE A 40 -5.72 1.85 -2.68
N PHE A 41 -6.55 2.83 -3.04
CA PHE A 41 -7.99 2.69 -3.19
C PHE A 41 -8.34 2.81 -4.67
N LEU A 42 -9.31 2.03 -5.10
CA LEU A 42 -9.83 2.00 -6.45
C LEU A 42 -11.36 2.07 -6.36
N SER A 43 -11.94 3.17 -6.86
CA SER A 43 -13.38 3.26 -7.07
C SER A 43 -13.80 2.40 -8.26
N LEU A 44 -14.84 1.59 -8.08
CA LEU A 44 -15.43 0.80 -9.15
C LEU A 44 -16.70 1.47 -9.67
N HIS A 45 -16.94 1.36 -10.98
CA HIS A 45 -18.18 1.78 -11.67
C HIS A 45 -18.54 3.27 -11.57
N GLN A 46 -17.76 4.08 -10.86
CA GLN A 46 -18.04 5.49 -10.58
C GLN A 46 -16.72 6.26 -10.48
N PRO A 47 -16.63 7.53 -10.91
CA PRO A 47 -15.48 8.35 -10.57
C PRO A 47 -15.47 8.64 -9.06
N LEU A 48 -14.27 8.86 -8.49
CA LEU A 48 -14.09 8.93 -7.03
C LEU A 48 -14.87 10.08 -6.38
N ASN A 49 -15.24 11.13 -7.12
CA ASN A 49 -16.12 12.20 -6.65
C ASN A 49 -17.57 11.75 -6.33
N HIS A 50 -17.92 10.50 -6.66
CA HIS A 50 -19.17 9.85 -6.26
C HIS A 50 -18.96 8.77 -5.17
N VAL A 51 -17.72 8.60 -4.71
CA VAL A 51 -17.36 7.76 -3.57
C VAL A 51 -16.94 8.68 -2.44
N ASP A 52 -17.50 8.46 -1.26
CA ASP A 52 -17.10 9.18 -0.06
C ASP A 52 -16.72 8.20 1.06
N GLU A 53 -16.65 8.71 2.29
CA GLU A 53 -16.33 7.88 3.44
C GLU A 53 -17.36 6.76 3.67
N ASP A 54 -18.65 7.01 3.39
CA ASP A 54 -19.74 6.11 3.77
C ASP A 54 -20.53 5.55 2.57
N TYR A 55 -20.26 6.01 1.35
CA TYR A 55 -20.93 5.60 0.12
C TYR A 55 -19.94 5.27 -1.01
N GLY A 56 -20.32 4.30 -1.85
CA GLY A 56 -19.59 3.93 -3.06
C GLY A 56 -18.93 2.55 -3.01
N GLU A 57 -18.59 2.03 -4.19
CA GLU A 57 -17.90 0.75 -4.35
C GLU A 57 -16.39 0.97 -4.41
N VAL A 58 -15.68 0.39 -3.46
CA VAL A 58 -14.24 0.56 -3.27
C VAL A 58 -13.55 -0.80 -3.21
N PHE A 59 -12.59 -0.99 -4.08
CA PHE A 59 -11.56 -2.02 -3.95
C PHE A 59 -10.30 -1.38 -3.37
N ALA A 60 -9.83 -1.91 -2.24
CA ALA A 60 -8.63 -1.39 -1.59
C ALA A 60 -7.58 -2.51 -1.52
N GLY A 61 -6.35 -2.20 -1.89
CA GLY A 61 -5.27 -3.18 -2.02
C GLY A 61 -3.98 -2.68 -1.42
N THR A 62 -3.20 -3.61 -0.86
CA THR A 62 -1.84 -3.35 -0.42
C THR A 62 -0.96 -4.59 -0.56
N LEU A 63 0.33 -4.41 -0.86
CA LEU A 63 1.30 -5.51 -0.91
C LEU A 63 2.02 -5.64 0.44
N ALA A 64 2.05 -6.83 1.03
CA ALA A 64 2.80 -7.14 2.25
C ALA A 64 4.31 -7.23 1.96
N TRP A 65 4.89 -6.14 1.46
CA TRP A 65 6.26 -6.07 0.94
C TRP A 65 6.87 -4.70 1.19
N SER A 66 8.08 -4.66 1.74
CA SER A 66 8.81 -3.44 2.05
C SER A 66 9.91 -3.10 1.03
N GLY A 67 10.15 -3.99 0.05
CA GLY A 67 11.15 -3.80 -0.99
C GLY A 67 10.58 -3.12 -2.24
N ASN A 68 11.32 -3.26 -3.35
CA ASN A 68 10.84 -2.83 -4.66
C ASN A 68 9.55 -3.58 -5.01
N TYR A 69 8.49 -2.85 -5.30
CA TYR A 69 7.21 -3.39 -5.75
C TYR A 69 6.79 -2.74 -7.07
N GLN A 70 5.85 -3.39 -7.74
CA GLN A 70 5.13 -2.83 -8.86
C GLN A 70 3.66 -3.24 -8.80
N ILE A 71 2.77 -2.27 -8.94
CA ILE A 71 1.32 -2.44 -9.10
C ILE A 71 0.91 -1.81 -10.42
N GLN A 72 0.37 -2.61 -11.32
CA GLN A 72 -0.09 -2.19 -12.64
C GLN A 72 -1.61 -2.25 -12.72
N PHE A 73 -2.22 -1.18 -13.23
CA PHE A 73 -3.62 -1.08 -13.57
C PHE A 73 -3.72 -0.91 -15.07
N GLU A 74 -4.32 -1.88 -15.75
CA GLU A 74 -4.47 -1.86 -17.20
C GLU A 74 -5.94 -1.83 -17.58
N ILE A 75 -6.32 -0.85 -18.38
CA ILE A 75 -7.62 -0.78 -19.03
C ILE A 75 -7.45 -1.25 -20.47
N ASP A 76 -8.02 -2.41 -20.78
CA ASP A 76 -7.96 -3.00 -22.12
C ASP A 76 -8.91 -2.30 -23.12
N PRO A 77 -8.85 -2.61 -24.43
CA PRO A 77 -9.74 -2.00 -25.43
C PRO A 77 -11.23 -2.30 -25.22
N LEU A 78 -11.58 -3.35 -24.46
CA LEU A 78 -12.94 -3.70 -24.08
C LEU A 78 -13.37 -3.06 -22.75
N ARG A 79 -12.51 -2.20 -22.17
CA ARG A 79 -12.66 -1.53 -20.88
C ARG A 79 -12.70 -2.46 -19.66
N ASN A 80 -12.10 -3.64 -19.76
CA ASN A 80 -11.83 -4.47 -18.59
C ASN A 80 -10.61 -3.93 -17.84
N LEU A 81 -10.67 -3.99 -16.50
CA LEU A 81 -9.54 -3.66 -15.64
C LEU A 81 -8.76 -4.92 -15.28
N ARG A 82 -7.46 -4.94 -15.60
CA ARG A 82 -6.50 -5.93 -15.11
C ARG A 82 -5.59 -5.29 -14.06
N LEU A 83 -5.51 -5.92 -12.89
CA LEU A 83 -4.62 -5.53 -11.80
C LEU A 83 -3.51 -6.58 -11.63
N ILE A 84 -2.26 -6.15 -11.64
CA ILE A 84 -1.10 -7.01 -11.33
C ILE A 84 -0.31 -6.35 -10.21
N ALA A 85 -0.09 -7.05 -9.10
CA ALA A 85 0.65 -6.54 -7.95
C ALA A 85 1.71 -7.56 -7.52
N GLY A 86 2.94 -7.11 -7.28
CA GLY A 86 4.02 -7.99 -6.85
C GLY A 86 5.37 -7.29 -6.69
N ILE A 87 6.43 -8.10 -6.64
CA ILE A 87 7.81 -7.61 -6.63
C ILE A 87 8.09 -6.86 -7.94
N ASN A 88 8.81 -5.74 -7.88
CA ASN A 88 9.19 -5.01 -9.10
C ASN A 88 10.13 -5.89 -9.96
N PRO A 89 9.84 -6.12 -11.25
CA PRO A 89 10.75 -6.86 -12.13
C PRO A 89 12.11 -6.18 -12.30
N TYR A 90 12.21 -4.86 -12.07
CA TYR A 90 13.46 -4.12 -12.11
C TYR A 90 14.45 -4.63 -11.06
N ALA A 91 15.65 -5.04 -11.51
CA ALA A 91 16.76 -5.51 -10.68
C ALA A 91 16.34 -6.62 -9.68
N SER A 92 15.58 -7.60 -10.17
CA SER A 92 14.97 -8.66 -9.36
C SER A 92 15.30 -10.09 -9.84
N GLU A 93 16.43 -10.27 -10.49
CA GLU A 93 16.88 -11.61 -10.91
C GLU A 93 16.98 -12.56 -9.72
N TYR A 94 16.38 -13.74 -9.85
CA TYR A 94 16.36 -14.77 -8.82
C TYR A 94 16.69 -16.12 -9.43
N PHE A 95 17.78 -16.75 -8.96
CA PHE A 95 18.17 -18.09 -9.38
C PHE A 95 17.54 -19.13 -8.45
N LEU A 96 16.55 -19.86 -8.97
CA LEU A 96 15.89 -20.93 -8.22
C LEU A 96 16.62 -22.26 -8.42
N LEU A 97 17.19 -22.80 -7.35
CA LEU A 97 17.82 -24.12 -7.36
C LEU A 97 16.74 -25.23 -7.45
N PRO A 98 17.09 -26.44 -7.93
CA PRO A 98 16.20 -27.60 -7.86
C PRO A 98 15.63 -27.81 -6.46
N ASP A 99 14.36 -28.20 -6.40
CA ASP A 99 13.62 -28.49 -5.16
C ASP A 99 13.54 -27.33 -4.16
N LYS A 100 13.76 -26.09 -4.62
CA LYS A 100 13.47 -24.88 -3.84
C LYS A 100 12.14 -24.27 -4.25
N GLU A 101 11.44 -23.73 -3.27
CA GLU A 101 10.21 -22.97 -3.47
C GLU A 101 10.53 -21.47 -3.52
N PHE A 102 9.86 -20.76 -4.43
CA PHE A 102 9.86 -19.30 -4.47
C PHE A 102 8.50 -18.79 -4.02
N ILE A 103 8.46 -18.08 -2.90
CA ILE A 103 7.22 -17.54 -2.32
C ILE A 103 7.15 -16.05 -2.60
N THR A 104 6.09 -15.63 -3.29
CA THR A 104 5.83 -14.22 -3.56
C THR A 104 5.21 -13.51 -2.34
N PRO A 105 5.32 -12.19 -2.24
CA PRO A 105 4.69 -11.44 -1.17
C PRO A 105 3.16 -11.59 -1.21
N SER A 106 2.52 -11.59 -0.05
CA SER A 106 1.07 -11.63 0.02
C SER A 106 0.47 -10.31 -0.47
N PHE A 107 -0.44 -10.40 -1.44
CA PHE A 107 -1.30 -9.28 -1.81
C PHE A 107 -2.56 -9.31 -0.93
N MET A 108 -2.78 -8.23 -0.19
CA MET A 108 -3.90 -8.09 0.75
C MET A 108 -4.91 -7.13 0.13
N PHE A 109 -6.18 -7.53 0.09
CA PHE A 109 -7.23 -6.70 -0.46
C PHE A 109 -8.52 -6.80 0.33
N THR A 110 -9.35 -5.78 0.22
CA THR A 110 -10.73 -5.77 0.68
C THR A 110 -11.61 -5.08 -0.34
N TYR A 111 -12.87 -5.47 -0.35
CA TYR A 111 -13.92 -4.82 -1.12
C TYR A 111 -14.94 -4.21 -0.17
N SER A 112 -15.50 -3.06 -0.52
CA SER A 112 -16.50 -2.32 0.24
C SER A 112 -17.56 -1.79 -0.72
N CYS A 113 -18.84 -1.95 -0.38
CA CYS A 113 -19.95 -1.25 -1.03
C CYS A 113 -20.43 -0.03 -0.20
N GLN A 114 -19.71 0.34 0.85
CA GLN A 114 -20.06 1.38 1.82
C GLN A 114 -18.93 2.40 1.97
N GLY A 115 -18.33 2.78 0.84
CA GLY A 115 -17.31 3.82 0.80
C GLY A 115 -15.95 3.44 1.39
N LEU A 116 -15.12 4.47 1.52
CA LEU A 116 -13.70 4.39 1.92
C LEU A 116 -13.53 4.01 3.39
N CYS A 117 -14.46 4.42 4.26
CA CYS A 117 -14.32 4.25 5.70
C CYS A 117 -14.47 2.77 6.09
N LEU A 118 -15.42 2.04 5.48
CA LEU A 118 -15.51 0.60 5.69
C LEU A 118 -14.28 -0.14 5.15
N ALA A 119 -13.81 0.20 3.94
CA ALA A 119 -12.61 -0.42 3.37
C ALA A 119 -11.38 -0.24 4.28
N SER A 120 -11.17 0.97 4.79
CA SER A 120 -10.10 1.28 5.73
C SER A 120 -10.25 0.53 7.05
N ARG A 121 -11.45 0.51 7.64
CA ARG A 121 -11.74 -0.21 8.90
C ARG A 121 -11.54 -1.72 8.77
N ASN A 122 -11.81 -2.30 7.61
CA ASN A 122 -11.54 -3.71 7.34
C ASN A 122 -10.03 -4.01 7.41
N PHE A 123 -9.20 -3.20 6.73
CA PHE A 123 -7.75 -3.31 6.83
C PHE A 123 -7.25 -3.10 8.26
N HIS A 124 -7.72 -2.07 8.96
CA HIS A 124 -7.32 -1.80 10.35
C HIS A 124 -7.64 -2.98 11.28
N ARG A 125 -8.85 -3.55 11.16
CA ARG A 125 -9.28 -4.68 11.98
C ARG A 125 -8.45 -5.92 11.68
N TRP A 126 -8.24 -6.24 10.40
CA TRP A 126 -7.43 -7.38 9.99
C TRP A 126 -5.98 -7.22 10.47
N ALA A 127 -5.37 -6.06 10.26
CA ALA A 127 -3.98 -5.81 10.63
C ALA A 127 -3.76 -5.94 12.13
N ARG A 128 -4.63 -5.35 12.97
CA ARG A 128 -4.55 -5.46 14.44
C ARG A 128 -4.69 -6.90 14.92
N LYS A 129 -5.59 -7.67 14.30
CA LYS A 129 -5.89 -9.04 14.74
C LYS A 129 -4.87 -10.08 14.28
N TYR A 130 -4.28 -9.90 13.09
CA TYR A 130 -3.52 -10.97 12.44
C TYR A 130 -2.08 -10.60 12.04
N ARG A 131 -1.72 -9.31 11.97
CA ARG A 131 -0.42 -8.91 11.41
C ARG A 131 0.45 -8.12 12.38
N ILE A 132 -0.15 -7.25 13.18
CA ILE A 132 0.56 -6.40 14.13
C ILE A 132 0.75 -7.21 15.43
N PRO A 133 2.00 -7.46 15.88
CA PRO A 133 2.24 -8.06 17.18
C PRO A 133 1.58 -7.24 18.29
N GLN A 134 0.82 -7.90 19.17
CA GLN A 134 0.04 -7.24 20.23
C GLN A 134 -0.89 -6.13 19.68
N GLY A 135 -1.44 -6.29 18.47
CA GLY A 135 -2.21 -5.24 17.79
C GLY A 135 -3.52 -4.83 18.47
N GLU A 136 -4.01 -5.60 19.44
CA GLU A 136 -5.16 -5.27 20.30
C GLU A 136 -4.75 -4.86 21.73
N GLY A 137 -3.44 -4.82 22.02
CA GLY A 137 -2.91 -4.39 23.30
C GLY A 137 -2.78 -2.86 23.43
N ASN A 138 -2.55 -2.40 24.65
CA ASN A 138 -2.27 -0.99 24.93
C ASN A 138 -0.81 -0.64 24.63
N ARG A 139 -0.54 0.64 24.34
CA ARG A 139 0.81 1.19 24.19
C ARG A 139 1.07 2.21 25.29
N LEU A 140 2.30 2.26 25.80
CA LEU A 140 2.72 3.25 26.78
C LEU A 140 2.93 4.61 26.11
N THR A 141 2.66 5.68 26.86
CA THR A 141 3.16 7.02 26.52
C THR A 141 4.67 7.03 26.71
N LEU A 142 5.40 7.43 25.68
CA LEU A 142 6.86 7.45 25.67
C LEU A 142 7.39 8.88 25.52
N LEU A 143 8.57 9.10 26.08
CA LEU A 143 9.41 10.26 25.82
C LEU A 143 10.63 9.77 25.05
N ASN A 144 10.90 10.39 23.91
CA ASN A 144 12.09 10.13 23.11
C ASN A 144 12.91 11.44 23.05
N ASN A 145 14.19 11.39 23.38
CA ASN A 145 15.06 12.57 23.49
C ASN A 145 15.65 13.03 22.13
N TRP A 146 15.33 12.37 21.02
CA TRP A 146 15.92 12.64 19.71
C TRP A 146 15.91 14.12 19.33
N GLU A 147 14.76 14.80 19.43
CA GLU A 147 14.65 16.24 19.11
C GLU A 147 15.07 17.15 20.28
N ALA A 148 15.16 16.62 21.50
CA ALA A 148 15.50 17.40 22.69
C ALA A 148 17.00 17.61 22.84
N THR A 149 17.79 16.57 22.56
CA THR A 149 19.25 16.58 22.77
C THR A 149 20.03 16.33 21.48
N PHE A 150 19.40 15.80 20.43
CA PHE A 150 20.10 15.24 19.27
C PHE A 150 21.23 14.29 19.73
N PHE A 151 22.49 14.64 19.45
CA PHE A 151 23.66 13.86 19.82
C PHE A 151 24.37 14.36 21.10
N ASP A 152 23.87 15.43 21.72
CA ASP A 152 24.49 16.06 22.89
C ASP A 152 23.82 15.59 24.19
N PHE A 153 24.18 14.40 24.63
CA PHE A 153 23.73 13.83 25.90
C PHE A 153 24.77 12.85 26.49
N ASP A 154 24.78 12.75 27.81
CA ASP A 154 25.46 11.74 28.61
C ASP A 154 24.48 11.10 29.63
N GLU A 155 25.01 10.32 30.59
CA GLU A 155 24.21 9.60 31.62
C GLU A 155 23.66 10.53 32.72
#